data_AF-A0A0E9N2N4-F1
#
_entry.id   AF-A0A0E9N2N4-F1
#
_cell.length_a   1.000
_cell.length_b   1.000
_cell.length_c   1.000
_cell.angle_alpha   90.00
_cell.angle_beta   90.00
_cell.angle_gamma   90.00
#
_symmetry.space_group_name_H-M   'P 1'
#
loop_
_entity.id
_entity.type
_entity.pdbx_description
1 polymer ?
#
loop_
_entity_poly.entity_id
_entity_poly.type
_entity_poly.pdbx_seq_one_letter_code
_entity_poly.pdbx_strand_id
1 'polypeptide(L)'
;MNKFLAAFCVSLALLLIGIYASAQLATLPPNIQKNISVSTIPGDIKLSPEVAERVRIKKIDLTAKDIVFSMVKCYSATNGVVKIEGVLKNTGGLAYSTAVNQQSLLLYENSGSGPRLVATKVFQNLAPGAEVRVSFTRNWNKSSPAEGEFPPVYTVVVSFDPDIYIDGNDNNDDSNAANNRLEKSGSFINKTTWTCK
;
A
#
# COMPACT_ATOMS: atom_id res chain seq x y z
N MET A 1 -4.34 -44.61 56.69
CA MET A 1 -3.45 -43.66 55.98
C MET A 1 -4.36 -42.66 55.25
N ASN A 2 -4.93 -41.65 55.92
CA ASN A 2 -4.36 -40.36 56.37
C ASN A 2 -3.59 -39.59 55.28
N LYS A 3 -4.30 -38.69 54.58
CA LYS A 3 -4.09 -37.22 54.37
C LYS A 3 -5.44 -36.69 53.79
N PHE A 4 -6.30 -35.87 54.39
CA PHE A 4 -6.25 -34.71 55.29
C PHE A 4 -5.57 -33.46 54.68
N LEU A 5 -6.40 -32.40 54.52
CA LEU A 5 -6.14 -30.98 54.21
C LEU A 5 -5.60 -30.68 52.79
N ALA A 6 -6.06 -29.66 52.05
CA ALA A 6 -6.71 -28.41 52.44
C ALA A 6 -7.69 -27.91 51.36
N ALA A 7 -8.90 -27.57 51.80
CA ALA A 7 -9.75 -26.56 51.19
C ALA A 7 -9.47 -25.24 51.93
N PHE A 8 -9.31 -24.12 51.22
CA PHE A 8 -9.85 -22.79 51.54
C PHE A 8 -9.30 -21.71 50.59
N CYS A 9 -10.17 -20.75 50.24
CA CYS A 9 -9.89 -19.42 49.68
C CYS A 9 -9.26 -19.32 48.27
N VAL A 10 -10.08 -19.11 47.24
CA VAL A 10 -10.26 -17.78 46.60
C VAL A 10 -11.63 -17.79 45.90
N SER A 11 -12.65 -17.40 46.66
CA SER A 11 -13.88 -16.88 46.06
C SER A 11 -13.63 -15.40 45.76
N LEU A 12 -14.22 -14.90 44.67
CA LEU A 12 -14.52 -13.46 44.46
C LEU A 12 -13.39 -12.54 43.94
N ALA A 13 -12.86 -12.78 42.73
CA ALA A 13 -12.06 -11.75 42.04
C ALA A 13 -12.02 -11.82 40.50
N LEU A 14 -13.06 -12.34 39.83
CA LEU A 14 -13.07 -12.38 38.35
C LEU A 14 -14.47 -12.17 37.74
N LEU A 15 -15.27 -11.31 38.37
CA LEU A 15 -16.56 -10.87 37.82
C LEU A 15 -16.66 -9.32 37.76
N LEU A 16 -15.56 -8.64 37.43
CA LEU A 16 -15.52 -7.16 37.35
C LEU A 16 -14.67 -6.59 36.20
N ILE A 17 -14.28 -7.38 35.20
CA ILE A 17 -13.60 -6.85 33.99
C ILE A 17 -14.61 -6.56 32.86
N GLY A 18 -15.90 -6.75 33.10
CA GLY A 18 -16.96 -6.62 32.08
C GLY A 18 -17.56 -5.22 31.88
N ILE A 19 -17.07 -4.15 32.51
CA ILE A 19 -17.80 -2.85 32.53
C ILE A 19 -16.98 -1.62 32.09
N TYR A 20 -15.67 -1.74 31.86
CA TYR A 20 -14.85 -0.55 31.51
C TYR A 20 -14.67 -0.29 30.01
N ALA A 21 -15.26 -1.09 29.11
CA ALA A 21 -15.17 -0.86 27.67
C ALA A 21 -16.28 0.04 27.10
N SER A 22 -17.24 0.50 27.90
CA SER A 22 -18.40 1.27 27.43
C SER A 22 -18.36 2.77 27.75
N ALA A 23 -17.34 3.27 28.46
CA ALA A 23 -17.31 4.66 28.93
C ALA A 23 -16.68 5.69 27.97
N GLN A 24 -16.14 5.30 26.81
CA GLN A 24 -15.47 6.26 25.89
C GLN A 24 -16.20 6.55 24.58
N LEU A 25 -17.42 6.03 24.40
CA LEU A 25 -18.33 6.49 23.33
C LEU A 25 -19.15 7.72 23.73
N ALA A 26 -19.06 8.18 24.99
CA ALA A 26 -19.91 9.23 25.54
C ALA A 26 -19.43 10.68 25.29
N THR A 27 -18.31 10.88 24.57
CA THR A 27 -17.78 12.23 24.31
C THR A 27 -17.97 12.73 22.88
N LEU A 28 -18.57 11.93 22.00
CA LEU A 28 -18.91 12.37 20.65
C LEU A 28 -20.36 12.87 20.62
N PRO A 29 -20.61 14.11 20.15
CA PRO A 29 -21.95 14.64 19.96
C PRO A 29 -22.84 13.66 19.16
N PRO A 30 -24.12 13.44 19.55
CA PRO A 30 -25.02 12.46 18.91
C PRO A 30 -25.17 12.62 17.39
N ASN A 31 -25.00 13.84 16.90
CA ASN A 31 -25.01 14.25 15.49
C ASN A 31 -23.75 13.82 14.71
N ILE A 32 -22.66 13.46 15.38
CA ILE A 32 -21.45 12.87 14.76
C ILE A 32 -21.57 11.35 14.71
N GLN A 33 -22.19 10.73 15.72
CA GLN A 33 -22.33 9.26 15.80
C GLN A 33 -23.25 8.68 14.74
N LYS A 34 -24.29 9.43 14.33
CA LYS A 34 -25.27 8.97 13.33
C LYS A 34 -24.81 9.07 11.87
N ASN A 35 -23.71 9.77 11.60
CA ASN A 35 -23.27 10.10 10.24
C ASN A 35 -21.82 9.68 9.98
N ILE A 36 -21.34 8.55 10.53
CA ILE A 36 -20.09 7.93 10.03
C ILE A 36 -20.46 6.91 8.94
N SER A 37 -21.18 7.39 7.94
CA SER A 37 -21.29 6.80 6.61
C SER A 37 -20.69 7.81 5.65
N VAL A 38 -19.42 8.14 5.84
CA VAL A 38 -18.76 9.17 5.02
C VAL A 38 -17.44 8.61 4.54
N SER A 39 -17.42 8.27 3.26
CA SER A 39 -16.23 7.83 2.52
C SER A 39 -15.09 8.85 2.62
N THR A 40 -15.37 10.11 2.99
CA THR A 40 -14.40 11.21 2.95
C THR A 40 -14.39 12.01 4.25
N ILE A 41 -13.24 12.02 4.94
CA ILE A 41 -13.01 12.89 6.11
C ILE A 41 -12.44 14.21 5.58
N PRO A 42 -13.01 15.38 5.94
CA PRO A 42 -12.45 16.68 5.57
C PRO A 42 -10.96 16.78 5.90
N GLY A 43 -10.14 17.25 4.96
CA GLY A 43 -8.68 17.22 5.06
C GLY A 43 -8.07 18.13 6.14
N ASP A 44 -8.87 19.05 6.69
CA ASP A 44 -8.52 19.93 7.81
C ASP A 44 -8.63 19.22 9.17
N ILE A 45 -9.29 18.06 9.24
CA ILE A 45 -9.40 17.27 10.46
C ILE A 45 -8.14 16.41 10.64
N LYS A 46 -7.25 16.84 11.54
CA LYS A 46 -6.16 16.00 12.03
C LYS A 46 -6.72 14.92 12.97
N LEU A 47 -6.87 13.71 12.46
CA LEU A 47 -7.21 12.54 13.29
C LEU A 47 -6.02 12.20 14.19
N SER A 48 -6.29 11.77 15.42
CA SER A 48 -5.25 11.11 16.21
C SER A 48 -4.82 9.82 15.52
N PRO A 49 -3.56 9.35 15.69
CA PRO A 49 -3.09 8.11 15.09
C PRO A 49 -4.01 6.90 15.36
N GLU A 50 -4.57 6.81 16.57
CA GLU A 50 -5.49 5.75 16.99
C GLU A 50 -6.85 5.80 16.28
N VAL A 51 -7.35 7.00 15.96
CA VAL A 51 -8.60 7.16 15.21
C VAL A 51 -8.35 6.91 13.73
N ALA A 52 -7.24 7.40 13.18
CA ALA A 52 -6.83 7.13 11.81
C ALA A 52 -6.67 5.62 11.55
N GLU A 53 -6.03 4.90 12.49
CA GLU A 53 -5.92 3.44 12.46
C GLU A 53 -7.29 2.77 12.44
N ARG A 54 -8.20 3.17 13.34
CA ARG A 54 -9.57 2.64 13.42
C ARG A 54 -10.41 2.91 12.17
N VAL A 55 -10.16 4.01 11.48
CA VAL A 55 -10.80 4.32 10.19
C VAL A 55 -10.18 3.48 9.08
N ARG A 56 -8.86 3.35 9.05
CA ARG A 56 -8.13 2.57 8.03
C ARG A 56 -8.56 1.12 8.02
N ILE A 57 -8.78 0.51 9.19
CA ILE A 57 -9.20 -0.90 9.26
C ILE A 57 -10.57 -1.18 8.60
N LYS A 58 -11.38 -0.14 8.36
CA LYS A 58 -12.73 -0.26 7.79
C LYS A 58 -12.80 0.13 6.31
N LYS A 59 -11.65 0.30 5.65
CA LYS A 59 -11.58 0.74 4.26
C LYS A 59 -10.65 -0.15 3.45
N ILE A 60 -10.92 -0.17 2.15
CA ILE A 60 -9.96 -0.64 1.14
C ILE A 60 -9.11 0.57 0.72
N ASP A 61 -7.80 0.38 0.64
CA ASP A 61 -6.87 1.44 0.28
C ASP A 61 -5.70 0.83 -0.49
N LEU A 62 -5.74 0.96 -1.81
CA LEU A 62 -4.69 0.51 -2.71
C LEU A 62 -3.65 1.62 -2.83
N THR A 63 -2.41 1.35 -2.41
CA THR A 63 -1.33 2.33 -2.45
C THR A 63 -0.22 1.89 -3.39
N ALA A 64 0.15 2.76 -4.32
CA ALA A 64 1.42 2.70 -5.04
C ALA A 64 2.57 2.91 -4.04
N LYS A 65 3.12 1.79 -3.52
CA LYS A 65 3.94 1.77 -2.30
C LYS A 65 5.39 2.17 -2.54
N ASP A 66 6.02 1.64 -3.58
CA ASP A 66 7.43 1.94 -3.91
C ASP A 66 7.73 1.65 -5.38
N ILE A 67 8.86 2.19 -5.85
CA ILE A 67 9.55 1.74 -7.06
C ILE A 67 10.94 1.27 -6.64
N VAL A 68 11.21 -0.02 -6.78
CA VAL A 68 12.46 -0.65 -6.36
C VAL A 68 13.38 -0.79 -7.57
N PHE A 69 14.63 -0.37 -7.41
CA PHE A 69 15.68 -0.54 -8.41
C PHE A 69 16.66 -1.60 -7.93
N SER A 70 17.01 -2.55 -8.79
CA SER A 70 17.99 -3.59 -8.49
C SER A 70 18.85 -3.91 -9.70
N MET A 71 20.11 -4.28 -9.46
CA MET A 71 21.02 -4.74 -10.51
C MET A 71 20.80 -6.23 -10.74
N VAL A 72 20.42 -6.62 -11.95
CA VAL A 72 20.28 -8.01 -12.38
C VAL A 72 21.63 -8.56 -12.81
N LYS A 73 22.36 -7.78 -13.61
CA LYS A 73 23.67 -8.14 -14.14
C LYS A 73 24.58 -6.94 -14.17
N CYS A 74 25.76 -7.07 -13.60
CA CYS A 74 26.77 -6.02 -13.58
C CYS A 74 27.82 -6.36 -14.64
N TYR A 75 28.04 -5.48 -15.61
CA TYR A 75 29.09 -5.66 -16.62
C TYR A 75 30.34 -4.85 -16.26
N SER A 76 30.16 -3.68 -15.65
CA SER A 76 31.21 -2.82 -15.09
C SER A 76 30.62 -1.83 -14.07
N ALA A 77 31.46 -0.98 -13.48
CA ALA A 77 31.04 0.06 -12.54
C ALA A 77 30.01 1.06 -13.14
N THR A 78 29.91 1.17 -14.46
CA THR A 78 29.02 2.12 -15.13
C THR A 78 28.01 1.47 -16.07
N ASN A 79 28.04 0.15 -16.26
CA ASN A 79 27.11 -0.54 -17.16
C ASN A 79 26.62 -1.89 -16.63
N GLY A 80 25.41 -2.25 -17.02
CA GLY A 80 24.73 -3.43 -16.50
C GLY A 80 23.32 -3.61 -17.04
N VAL A 81 22.57 -4.47 -16.37
CA VAL A 81 21.15 -4.71 -16.59
C VAL A 81 20.47 -4.46 -15.26
N VAL A 82 19.51 -3.54 -15.26
CA VAL A 82 18.75 -3.15 -14.07
C VAL A 82 17.31 -3.62 -14.19
N LYS A 83 16.73 -4.02 -13.07
CA LYS A 83 15.32 -4.34 -12.91
C LYS A 83 14.67 -3.24 -12.08
N ILE A 84 13.56 -2.73 -12.61
CA ILE A 84 12.70 -1.74 -12.01
C ILE A 84 11.40 -2.45 -11.63
N GLU A 85 11.00 -2.36 -10.37
CA GLU A 85 9.78 -2.97 -9.86
C GLU A 85 8.86 -1.94 -9.22
N GLY A 86 7.69 -1.75 -9.82
CA GLY A 86 6.59 -1.02 -9.18
C GLY A 86 5.89 -1.92 -8.17
N VAL A 87 5.65 -1.41 -6.97
CA VAL A 87 5.01 -2.14 -5.87
C VAL A 87 3.68 -1.50 -5.55
N LEU A 88 2.60 -2.27 -5.66
CA LEU A 88 1.28 -1.94 -5.15
C LEU A 88 1.05 -2.69 -3.85
N LYS A 89 0.44 -2.05 -2.86
CA LYS A 89 0.06 -2.66 -1.59
C LYS A 89 -1.37 -2.29 -1.21
N ASN A 90 -2.13 -3.23 -0.68
CA ASN A 90 -3.35 -2.88 0.05
C ASN A 90 -2.96 -2.43 1.46
N THR A 91 -3.00 -1.12 1.73
CA THR A 91 -2.73 -0.50 3.03
C THR A 91 -4.00 -0.37 3.89
N GLY A 92 -5.17 -0.64 3.31
CA GLY A 92 -6.45 -0.73 4.00
C GLY A 92 -6.53 -1.95 4.92
N GLY A 93 -7.58 -2.00 5.74
CA GLY A 93 -7.87 -3.18 6.57
C GLY A 93 -8.87 -4.15 5.96
N LEU A 94 -9.51 -3.78 4.85
CA LEU A 94 -10.43 -4.67 4.13
C LEU A 94 -9.73 -5.26 2.90
N ALA A 95 -10.12 -6.48 2.54
CA ALA A 95 -9.64 -7.12 1.33
C ALA A 95 -10.25 -6.43 0.12
N TYR A 96 -9.42 -6.13 -0.88
CA TYR A 96 -9.88 -5.72 -2.20
C TYR A 96 -10.30 -6.98 -2.96
N SER A 97 -11.50 -6.99 -3.56
CA SER A 97 -12.05 -8.12 -4.30
C SER A 97 -12.82 -7.64 -5.54
N THR A 98 -12.48 -8.18 -6.70
CA THR A 98 -12.89 -7.65 -8.01
C THR A 98 -12.87 -8.77 -9.05
N ALA A 99 -13.48 -8.58 -10.21
CA ALA A 99 -13.38 -9.56 -11.30
C ALA A 99 -12.01 -9.52 -11.99
N VAL A 100 -11.74 -10.55 -12.79
CA VAL A 100 -10.53 -10.61 -13.61
C VAL A 100 -10.56 -9.47 -14.63
N ASN A 101 -9.40 -8.85 -14.89
CA ASN A 101 -9.20 -7.79 -15.89
C ASN A 101 -9.86 -6.43 -15.62
N GLN A 102 -10.50 -6.19 -14.47
CA GLN A 102 -11.04 -4.86 -14.12
C GLN A 102 -9.96 -3.88 -13.62
N GLN A 103 -8.72 -4.33 -13.45
CA GLN A 103 -7.63 -3.51 -12.93
C GLN A 103 -6.26 -4.03 -13.35
N SER A 104 -5.32 -3.10 -13.43
CA SER A 104 -3.93 -3.40 -13.71
C SER A 104 -2.98 -2.44 -13.03
N LEU A 105 -1.80 -2.94 -12.66
CA LEU A 105 -0.68 -2.14 -12.22
C LEU A 105 0.19 -1.82 -13.43
N LEU A 106 0.34 -0.53 -13.72
CA LEU A 106 1.09 -0.03 -14.87
C LEU A 106 2.40 0.58 -14.41
N LEU A 107 3.47 0.34 -15.15
CA LEU A 107 4.78 0.97 -14.96
C LEU A 107 5.15 1.76 -16.20
N TYR A 108 5.37 3.05 -16.02
CA TYR A 108 5.81 3.98 -17.04
C TYR A 108 7.25 4.41 -16.82
N GLU A 109 7.94 4.65 -17.93
CA GLU A 109 9.26 5.29 -18.01
C GLU A 109 9.09 6.64 -18.73
N ASN A 110 9.65 7.71 -18.20
CA ASN A 110 9.70 9.02 -18.83
C ASN A 110 11.16 9.49 -18.95
N SER A 111 11.66 9.49 -20.17
CA SER A 111 13.02 9.93 -20.53
C SER A 111 13.06 11.38 -21.06
N GLY A 112 12.01 12.17 -20.81
CA GLY A 112 11.89 13.57 -21.26
C GLY A 112 11.06 13.75 -22.53
N SER A 113 10.81 12.70 -23.31
CA SER A 113 9.90 12.72 -24.47
C SER A 113 8.44 12.44 -24.12
N GLY A 114 8.13 12.27 -22.83
CA GLY A 114 6.82 11.87 -22.31
C GLY A 114 6.80 10.45 -21.74
N PRO A 115 5.73 10.07 -21.04
CA PRO A 115 5.60 8.77 -20.41
C PRO A 115 5.36 7.66 -21.45
N ARG A 116 6.19 6.63 -21.38
CA ARG A 116 6.07 5.38 -22.16
C ARG A 116 5.70 4.23 -21.22
N LEU A 117 4.67 3.47 -21.53
CA LEU A 117 4.33 2.25 -20.80
C LEU A 117 5.42 1.19 -21.07
N VAL A 118 6.03 0.67 -20.00
CA VAL A 118 7.11 -0.32 -20.09
C VAL A 118 6.75 -1.67 -19.51
N ALA A 119 5.76 -1.73 -18.61
CA ALA A 119 5.22 -2.99 -18.11
C ALA A 119 3.79 -2.85 -17.58
N THR A 120 3.05 -3.95 -17.64
CA THR A 120 1.67 -4.08 -17.12
C THR A 120 1.55 -5.38 -16.34
N LYS A 121 0.87 -5.33 -15.19
CA LYS A 121 0.49 -6.51 -14.42
C LYS A 121 -1.00 -6.44 -14.09
N VAL A 122 -1.80 -7.28 -14.74
CA VAL A 122 -3.16 -7.57 -14.27
C VAL A 122 -3.05 -8.27 -12.92
N PHE A 123 -3.89 -7.86 -11.98
CA PHE A 123 -4.04 -8.49 -10.68
C PHE A 123 -5.53 -8.57 -10.35
N GLN A 124 -5.88 -9.40 -9.38
CA GLN A 124 -7.23 -9.55 -8.86
C GLN A 124 -7.07 -9.90 -7.39
N ASN A 125 -8.01 -9.48 -6.54
CA ASN A 125 -8.09 -9.82 -5.13
C ASN A 125 -6.80 -9.53 -4.33
N LEU A 126 -6.82 -8.53 -3.46
CA LEU A 126 -5.65 -8.17 -2.67
C LEU A 126 -6.00 -8.08 -1.19
N ALA A 127 -5.53 -9.07 -0.41
CA ALA A 127 -5.71 -9.10 1.04
C ALA A 127 -5.02 -7.89 1.71
N PRO A 128 -5.48 -7.46 2.90
CA PRO A 128 -4.81 -6.41 3.67
C PRO A 128 -3.33 -6.71 3.86
N GLY A 129 -2.48 -5.73 3.56
CA GLY A 129 -1.03 -5.84 3.67
C GLY A 129 -0.34 -6.61 2.55
N ALA A 130 -1.08 -7.29 1.67
CA ALA A 130 -0.51 -8.02 0.54
C ALA A 130 -0.03 -7.07 -0.58
N GLU A 131 0.88 -7.56 -1.40
CA GLU A 131 1.54 -6.77 -2.46
C GLU A 131 1.40 -7.40 -3.83
N VAL A 132 1.33 -6.55 -4.85
CA VAL A 132 1.44 -6.90 -6.27
C VAL A 132 2.66 -6.16 -6.83
N ARG A 133 3.42 -6.85 -7.68
CA ARG A 133 4.62 -6.28 -8.31
C ARG A 133 4.51 -6.33 -9.82
N VAL A 134 4.87 -5.22 -10.47
CA VAL A 134 5.08 -5.12 -11.93
C VAL A 134 6.57 -4.88 -12.16
N SER A 135 7.19 -5.61 -13.10
CA SER A 135 8.62 -5.56 -13.32
C SER A 135 8.98 -5.23 -14.76
N PHE A 136 10.03 -4.44 -14.92
CA PHE A 136 10.65 -4.09 -16.19
C PHE A 136 12.16 -4.21 -16.06
N THR A 137 12.81 -4.80 -17.04
CA THR A 137 14.27 -4.95 -17.07
C THR A 137 14.82 -4.27 -18.31
N ARG A 138 15.92 -3.53 -18.15
CA ARG A 138 16.59 -2.85 -19.25
C ARG A 138 18.09 -2.79 -19.04
N ASN A 139 18.82 -2.54 -20.12
CA ASN A 139 20.23 -2.17 -20.02
C ASN A 139 20.36 -0.82 -19.30
N TRP A 140 21.47 -0.66 -18.59
CA TRP A 140 21.84 0.56 -17.89
C TRP A 140 23.28 0.93 -18.23
N ASN A 141 23.51 2.22 -18.46
CA ASN A 141 24.80 2.82 -18.69
C ASN A 141 24.86 4.23 -18.10
N LYS A 142 25.39 4.37 -16.88
CA LYS A 142 25.58 5.65 -16.18
C LYS A 142 26.49 6.63 -16.92
N SER A 143 27.34 6.16 -17.82
CA SER A 143 28.21 7.03 -18.62
C SER A 143 27.52 7.57 -19.88
N SER A 144 26.30 7.13 -20.21
CA SER A 144 25.56 7.66 -21.35
C SER A 144 24.96 9.05 -21.04
N PRO A 145 24.84 9.97 -22.02
CA PRO A 145 24.16 11.25 -21.80
C PRO A 145 22.71 11.06 -21.35
N ALA A 146 22.01 10.11 -21.96
CA ALA A 146 20.60 9.83 -21.67
C ALA A 146 20.36 9.29 -20.26
N GLU A 147 21.28 8.52 -19.67
CA GLU A 147 21.06 7.94 -18.35
C GLU A 147 21.90 8.55 -17.25
N GLY A 148 23.09 9.05 -17.58
CA GLY A 148 24.02 9.69 -16.64
C GLY A 148 23.59 11.10 -16.27
N GLU A 149 23.25 11.90 -17.28
CA GLU A 149 22.83 13.30 -17.11
C GLU A 149 21.31 13.40 -16.90
N PHE A 150 20.53 12.60 -17.66
CA PHE A 150 19.07 12.67 -17.67
C PHE A 150 18.37 11.34 -17.36
N PRO A 151 18.69 10.67 -16.22
CA PRO A 151 18.12 9.38 -15.90
C PRO A 151 16.58 9.42 -15.94
N PRO A 152 15.92 8.42 -16.55
CA PRO A 152 14.47 8.41 -16.65
C PRO A 152 13.78 8.48 -15.30
N VAL A 153 12.60 9.10 -15.29
CA VAL A 153 11.67 9.03 -14.16
C VAL A 153 10.73 7.86 -14.37
N TYR A 154 10.47 7.09 -13.33
CA TYR A 154 9.53 5.98 -13.38
C TYR A 154 8.27 6.33 -12.61
N THR A 155 7.12 5.94 -13.16
CA THR A 155 5.83 6.11 -12.51
C THR A 155 5.12 4.77 -12.44
N VAL A 156 4.73 4.34 -11.25
CA VAL A 156 3.80 3.23 -11.07
C VAL A 156 2.41 3.80 -10.81
N VAL A 157 1.41 3.25 -11.49
CA VAL A 157 0.02 3.71 -11.36
C VAL A 157 -0.93 2.51 -11.39
N VAL A 158 -1.96 2.55 -10.55
CA VAL A 158 -3.09 1.63 -10.61
C VAL A 158 -4.07 2.16 -11.65
N SER A 159 -4.43 1.33 -12.63
CA SER A 159 -5.47 1.61 -13.60
C SER A 159 -6.67 0.71 -13.32
N PHE A 160 -7.85 1.31 -13.35
CA PHE A 160 -9.13 0.63 -13.16
C PHE A 160 -9.95 0.70 -14.44
N ASP A 161 -10.86 -0.25 -14.63
CA ASP A 161 -11.95 -0.15 -15.60
C ASP A 161 -12.85 1.03 -15.22
N PRO A 162 -13.26 1.90 -16.17
CA PRO A 162 -14.19 2.99 -15.91
C PRO A 162 -15.49 2.60 -15.17
N ASP A 163 -15.95 1.36 -15.30
CA ASP A 163 -17.19 0.90 -14.67
C ASP A 163 -17.04 0.39 -13.22
N ILE A 164 -15.81 0.29 -12.71
CA ILE A 164 -15.52 -0.38 -11.42
C ILE A 164 -16.25 0.27 -10.23
N TYR A 165 -16.55 1.57 -10.29
CA TYR A 165 -17.20 2.31 -9.20
C TYR A 165 -18.72 2.41 -9.33
N ILE A 166 -19.31 1.84 -10.39
CA ILE A 166 -20.76 1.89 -10.66
C ILE A 166 -21.37 0.49 -10.83
N ASP A 167 -20.59 -0.56 -10.62
CA ASP A 167 -21.00 -1.97 -10.73
C ASP A 167 -21.74 -2.48 -9.47
N GLY A 168 -21.77 -1.69 -8.40
CA GLY A 168 -22.41 -2.03 -7.12
C GLY A 168 -21.61 -2.99 -6.24
N ASN A 169 -20.32 -3.21 -6.54
CA ASN A 169 -19.42 -4.03 -5.75
C ASN A 169 -18.52 -3.17 -4.84
N ASP A 170 -19.02 -2.76 -3.68
CA ASP A 170 -18.24 -1.97 -2.70
C ASP A 170 -16.92 -2.64 -2.24
N ASN A 171 -16.67 -3.92 -2.56
CA ASN A 171 -15.42 -4.62 -2.26
C ASN A 171 -14.26 -4.27 -3.22
N ASN A 172 -14.48 -3.44 -4.24
CA ASN A 172 -13.43 -2.89 -5.10
C ASN A 172 -13.35 -1.35 -5.05
N ASP A 173 -14.09 -0.71 -4.13
CA ASP A 173 -14.07 0.73 -3.94
C ASP A 173 -12.82 1.17 -3.17
N ASP A 174 -11.80 1.58 -3.93
CA ASP A 174 -10.62 2.20 -3.35
C ASP A 174 -10.96 3.54 -2.68
N SER A 175 -10.63 3.66 -1.38
CA SER A 175 -11.02 4.83 -0.59
C SER A 175 -10.11 6.04 -0.77
N ASN A 176 -8.98 5.90 -1.47
CA ASN A 176 -8.01 6.98 -1.62
C ASN A 176 -7.31 6.97 -2.99
N ALA A 177 -7.99 7.44 -4.03
CA ALA A 177 -7.39 7.51 -5.36
C ALA A 177 -6.09 8.34 -5.45
N ALA A 178 -5.81 9.21 -4.48
CA ALA A 178 -4.62 10.09 -4.50
C ALA A 178 -3.29 9.35 -4.29
N ASN A 179 -3.30 8.15 -3.69
CA ASN A 179 -2.08 7.35 -3.47
C ASN A 179 -1.93 6.17 -4.46
N ASN A 180 -2.81 6.08 -5.46
CA ASN A 180 -2.72 5.09 -6.55
C ASN A 180 -1.61 5.39 -7.57
N ARG A 181 -0.85 6.47 -7.39
CA ARG A 181 0.26 6.87 -8.25
C ARG A 181 1.49 7.19 -7.42
N LEU A 182 2.63 6.65 -7.81
CA LEU A 182 3.93 7.00 -7.24
C LEU A 182 4.94 7.23 -8.36
N GLU A 183 5.76 8.26 -8.19
CA GLU A 183 6.83 8.62 -9.11
C GLU A 183 8.19 8.55 -8.39
N LYS A 184 9.21 8.03 -9.07
CA LYS A 184 10.57 7.92 -8.54
C LYS A 184 11.61 8.12 -9.63
N SER A 185 12.60 8.95 -9.36
CA SER A 185 13.71 9.21 -10.29
C SER A 185 14.64 8.00 -10.39
N GLY A 186 14.98 7.61 -11.62
CA GLY A 186 16.01 6.62 -11.91
C GLY A 186 17.43 7.08 -11.56
N SER A 187 17.63 8.35 -11.20
CA SER A 187 18.93 8.85 -10.71
C SER A 187 19.43 8.09 -9.48
N PHE A 188 18.52 7.44 -8.74
CA PHE A 188 18.88 6.55 -7.64
C PHE A 188 19.86 5.45 -8.09
N ILE A 189 19.62 4.84 -9.26
CA ILE A 189 20.48 3.80 -9.84
C ILE A 189 21.91 4.30 -10.02
N ASN A 190 22.07 5.57 -10.42
CA ASN A 190 23.37 6.19 -10.66
C ASN A 190 24.12 6.54 -9.37
N LYS A 191 23.40 6.78 -8.28
CA LYS A 191 24.01 7.11 -6.97
C LYS A 191 24.46 5.86 -6.22
N THR A 192 23.94 4.69 -6.57
CA THR A 192 24.35 3.42 -5.99
C THR A 192 25.67 2.93 -6.59
N THR A 193 26.63 2.57 -5.73
CA THR A 193 27.84 1.87 -6.15
C THR A 193 27.52 0.39 -6.30
N TRP A 194 27.59 -0.12 -7.53
CA TRP A 194 27.36 -1.53 -7.82
C TRP A 194 28.69 -2.29 -7.84
N THR A 195 28.84 -3.29 -6.98
CA THR A 195 30.00 -4.18 -7.02
C THR A 195 29.73 -5.30 -8.01
N CYS A 196 30.40 -5.28 -9.16
CA CYS A 196 30.40 -6.42 -10.07
C CYS A 196 31.20 -7.56 -9.43
N LYS A 197 30.61 -8.75 -9.37
CA LYS A 197 31.28 -9.99 -8.96
C LYS A 197 31.67 -10.79 -10.19
#